data_AF-A0A7V4AMI3-F1
#
_entry.id   AF-A0A7V4AMI3-F1
#
_cell.length_a   1.000
_cell.length_b   1.000
_cell.length_c   1.000
_cell.angle_alpha   90.00
_cell.angle_beta   90.00
_cell.angle_gamma   90.00
#
_symmetry.space_group_name_H-M   'P 1'
#
loop_
_entity.id
_entity.type
_entity.pdbx_description
1 polymer ?
#
loop_
_entity_poly.entity_id
_entity_poly.type
_entity_poly.pdbx_seq_one_letter_code
_entity_poly.pdbx_strand_id
1 'polypeptide(L)' 'PYFDPKATREKPRWYTVEVEFLEAWPMVPLAELKACFPKDHPLVRRGNRLSVMPVPPEVAERLIARKGCQ' A
#
# COMPACT_ATOMS: atom_id res chain seq x y z
N PRO A 1 -7.87 -10.30 -15.67
CA PRO A 1 -9.28 -10.73 -15.49
C PRO A 1 -9.73 -10.57 -14.02
N TYR A 2 -10.74 -9.73 -13.76
CA TYR A 2 -11.31 -9.49 -12.42
C TYR A 2 -12.83 -9.72 -12.36
N PHE A 3 -13.44 -10.21 -13.44
CA PHE A 3 -14.87 -10.52 -13.47
C PHE A 3 -15.19 -11.64 -12.47
N ASP A 4 -16.20 -11.40 -11.65
CA ASP A 4 -16.74 -12.38 -10.71
C ASP A 4 -18.21 -12.64 -11.04
N PRO A 5 -18.57 -13.82 -11.61
CA PRO A 5 -19.95 -14.13 -11.97
C PRO A 5 -20.89 -14.22 -10.75
N LYS A 6 -20.34 -14.28 -9.53
CA LYS A 6 -21.13 -14.32 -8.29
C LYS A 6 -21.39 -12.93 -7.69
N ALA A 7 -20.78 -11.87 -8.22
CA ALA A 7 -21.04 -10.51 -7.77
C ALA A 7 -22.29 -9.94 -8.45
N THR A 8 -23.21 -9.37 -7.68
CA THR A 8 -24.40 -8.68 -8.20
C THR A 8 -24.39 -7.21 -7.80
N ARG A 9 -25.26 -6.39 -8.41
CA ARG A 9 -25.38 -4.96 -8.07
C ARG A 9 -25.93 -4.74 -6.67
N GLU A 10 -26.85 -5.59 -6.23
CA GLU A 10 -27.51 -5.53 -4.93
C GLU A 10 -26.60 -6.08 -3.81
N LYS A 11 -25.67 -6.96 -4.16
CA LYS A 11 -24.70 -7.59 -3.25
C LYS A 11 -23.29 -7.57 -3.86
N PRO A 12 -22.66 -6.39 -3.98
CA PRO A 12 -21.32 -6.29 -4.52
C PRO A 12 -20.32 -6.98 -3.58
N ARG A 13 -19.45 -7.82 -4.16
CA ARG A 13 -18.35 -8.50 -3.43
C ARG A 13 -17.04 -7.73 -3.49
N TRP A 14 -16.92 -6.83 -4.45
CA TRP A 14 -15.72 -6.07 -4.74
C TRP A 14 -16.06 -4.59 -4.65
N TYR A 15 -15.19 -3.85 -3.96
CA TYR A 15 -15.28 -2.41 -3.83
C TYR A 15 -14.02 -1.80 -4.43
N THR A 16 -14.18 -0.64 -5.04
CA THR A 16 -13.09 0.18 -5.53
C THR A 16 -13.17 1.56 -4.92
N VAL A 17 -12.06 2.28 -4.97
CA VAL A 17 -11.99 3.70 -4.60
C VAL A 17 -11.54 4.49 -5.81
N GLU A 18 -11.84 5.79 -5.80
CA GLU A 18 -11.26 6.76 -6.71
C GLU A 18 -10.02 7.35 -6.06
N VAL A 19 -8.96 7.52 -6.84
CA VAL A 19 -7.73 8.17 -6.41
C VAL A 19 -7.28 9.12 -7.50
N GLU A 20 -6.62 10.20 -7.11
CA GLU A 20 -6.02 11.16 -8.04
C GLU A 20 -4.50 11.13 -7.94
N PHE A 21 -3.85 11.49 -9.04
CA PHE A 21 -2.41 11.66 -9.05
C PHE A 21 -2.06 12.98 -8.32
N LEU A 22 -1.19 12.89 -7.32
CA LEU A 22 -0.70 14.06 -6.58
C LEU A 22 0.68 14.49 -7.06
N GLU A 23 1.68 13.61 -6.94
CA GLU A 23 3.05 13.86 -7.39
C GLU A 23 3.77 12.54 -7.71
N ALA A 24 4.91 12.65 -8.40
CA ALA A 24 5.79 11.53 -8.70
C ALA A 24 7.08 11.63 -7.89
N TRP A 25 7.52 10.51 -7.31
CA TRP A 25 8.82 10.37 -6.63
C TRP A 25 9.73 9.43 -7.42
N PRO A 26 11.06 9.50 -7.21
CA PRO A 26 11.95 8.40 -7.56
C PRO A 26 11.46 7.08 -6.91
N MET A 27 11.83 5.95 -7.51
CA MET A 27 11.49 4.64 -6.95
C MET A 27 12.17 4.46 -5.58
N VAL A 28 11.38 4.23 -4.53
CA VAL A 28 11.88 3.84 -3.20
C VAL A 28 12.02 2.31 -3.15
N PRO A 29 13.23 1.75 -3.03
CA PRO A 29 13.42 0.30 -3.05
C PRO A 29 12.81 -0.37 -1.81
N LEU A 30 12.31 -1.60 -1.96
CA LEU A 30 11.79 -2.38 -0.83
C LEU A 30 12.84 -2.58 0.28
N ALA A 31 14.12 -2.66 -0.07
CA ALA A 31 15.21 -2.77 0.90
C ALA A 31 15.29 -1.55 1.83
N GLU A 32 15.01 -0.36 1.30
CA GLU A 32 14.94 0.89 2.08
C GLU A 32 13.66 0.93 2.93
N LEU A 33 12.52 0.54 2.37
CA LEU A 33 11.25 0.46 3.11
C LEU A 33 11.34 -0.49 4.31
N LYS A 34 12.11 -1.58 4.21
CA LYS A 34 12.36 -2.51 5.33
C LYS A 34 13.05 -1.87 6.54
N ALA A 35 13.78 -0.76 6.36
CA ALA A 35 14.48 -0.09 7.44
C ALA A 35 13.57 0.84 8.27
N CYS A 36 12.48 1.32 7.68
CA CYS A 36 11.60 2.32 8.29
C CYS A 36 10.22 1.80 8.67
N PHE A 37 9.80 0.63 8.19
CA PHE A 37 8.57 -0.01 8.63
C PHE A 37 8.82 -0.95 9.82
N PRO A 38 7.83 -1.14 10.72
CA PRO A 38 7.89 -2.18 11.74
C PRO A 38 8.11 -3.57 11.12
N LYS A 39 8.93 -4.43 11.75
CA LYS A 39 9.32 -5.73 11.19
C LYS A 39 8.14 -6.69 10.96
N ASP A 40 7.07 -6.50 11.72
CA ASP A 40 5.81 -7.24 11.67
C ASP A 40 4.80 -6.62 10.69
N HIS A 41 5.06 -5.42 10.16
CA HIS A 41 4.18 -4.75 9.22
C HIS A 41 3.98 -5.59 7.93
N PRO A 42 2.74 -5.71 7.41
CA PRO A 42 2.45 -6.55 6.25
C PRO A 42 3.32 -6.26 5.01
N LEU A 43 3.72 -5.01 4.80
CA LEU A 43 4.58 -4.62 3.67
C LEU A 43 5.93 -5.36 3.64
N VAL A 44 6.54 -5.57 4.81
CA VAL A 44 7.91 -6.08 4.93
C VAL A 44 7.98 -7.52 5.45
N ARG A 45 6.85 -8.04 5.93
CA ARG A 45 6.70 -9.42 6.39
C ARG A 45 6.80 -10.41 5.21
N ARG A 46 7.73 -11.36 5.31
CA ARG A 46 7.91 -12.42 4.31
C ARG A 46 6.61 -13.20 4.12
N GLY A 47 6.23 -13.45 2.86
CA GLY A 47 5.06 -14.27 2.53
C GLY A 47 3.72 -13.52 2.59
N ASN A 48 3.71 -12.25 2.99
CA ASN A 48 2.48 -11.45 2.93
C ASN A 48 1.99 -11.29 1.48
N ARG A 49 0.67 -11.24 1.30
CA ARG A 49 -0.02 -11.12 0.00
C ARG A 49 -1.12 -10.04 0.02
N LEU A 50 -1.14 -9.18 1.03
CA LEU A 50 -2.07 -8.05 1.08
C LEU A 50 -1.61 -6.97 0.09
N SER A 51 -2.53 -6.51 -0.77
CA SER A 51 -2.29 -5.43 -1.74
C SER A 51 -2.73 -4.06 -1.24
N VAL A 52 -3.58 -4.01 -0.21
CA VAL A 52 -4.03 -2.78 0.47
C VAL A 52 -3.73 -2.96 1.95
N MET A 53 -3.07 -1.97 2.55
CA MET A 53 -2.65 -2.02 3.95
C MET A 53 -2.62 -0.61 4.54
N PRO A 54 -2.93 -0.45 5.84
CA PRO A 54 -2.70 0.81 6.53
C PRO A 54 -1.20 1.11 6.57
N VAL A 55 -0.84 2.39 6.58
CA VAL A 55 0.54 2.84 6.79
C VAL A 55 0.59 3.55 8.13
N PRO A 56 1.54 3.22 9.03
CA PRO A 56 1.68 3.94 10.29
C PRO A 56 1.98 5.43 10.05
N PRO A 57 1.31 6.37 10.76
CA PRO A 57 1.49 7.81 10.52
C PRO A 57 2.95 8.26 10.56
N GLU A 58 3.74 7.78 11.52
CA GLU A 58 5.16 8.14 11.67
C GLU A 58 6.03 7.65 10.50
N VAL A 59 5.61 6.60 9.82
CA VAL A 59 6.27 6.09 8.61
C VAL A 59 5.86 6.95 7.41
N ALA A 60 4.57 7.27 7.29
CA ALA A 60 4.04 8.11 6.21
C ALA A 60 4.67 9.51 6.23
N GLU A 61 4.71 10.17 7.38
CA GLU A 61 5.32 11.49 7.55
C GLU A 61 6.79 11.50 7.12
N ARG A 62 7.55 10.48 7.53
CA ARG A 62 8.96 10.33 7.14
C ARG A 62 9.12 10.14 5.64
N LEU A 63 8.31 9.27 5.03
CA LEU A 63 8.32 9.03 3.59
C LEU A 63 8.01 10.30 2.81
N ILE A 64 7.00 11.06 3.22
CA ILE A 64 6.60 12.32 2.58
C ILE A 64 7.70 13.37 2.72
N ALA A 65 8.27 13.54 3.91
CA ALA A 65 9.27 14.57 4.17
C ALA A 65 10.58 14.33 3.40
N ARG A 66 10.96 13.07 3.19
CA ARG A 66 12.27 12.71 2.60
C ARG A 66 12.18 12.14 1.20
N LYS A 67 10.97 11.85 0.71
CA LYS A 67 10.71 11.09 -0.52
C LYS A 67 11.44 9.74 -0.50
N GLY A 68 11.51 9.14 0.69
CA GLY A 68 12.37 8.00 1.04
C GLY A 68 12.36 7.76 2.55
N CYS A 69 13.11 6.77 3.01
CA CYS A 69 13.25 6.45 4.43
C CYS A 69 14.54 6.97 5.06
N GLN A 70 15.57 7.27 4.25
CA GLN A 70 16.78 7.95 4.71
C GLN A 70 16.63 9.45 4.69
#